data_AF-A0A9W6XJE7-F1
#
_entry.id   AF-A0A9W6XJE7-F1
#
_cell.length_a   1.000
_cell.length_b   1.000
_cell.length_c   1.000
_cell.angle_alpha   90.00
_cell.angle_beta   90.00
_cell.angle_gamma   90.00
#
_symmetry.space_group_name_H-M   'P 1'
#
loop_
_entity.id
_entity.type
_entity.pdbx_description
1 polymer ?
#
loop_
_entity_poly.entity_id
_entity_poly.type
_entity_poly.pdbx_seq_one_letter_code
_entity_poly.pdbx_strand_id
1 'polypeptide(L)'
;MEDYARTVHPLLSKLEAVMARRGRRKSQLAGIDLNWSVEDAAAFMTVVDMLATSNKQHFGDADARACLLTDASNTGWSIVVSQVRGWVDGKTVAE
;
A
#
# COMPACT_ATOMS: atom_id res chain seq x y z
N MET A 1 -2.23 -10.59 13.40
CA MET A 1 -1.77 -10.76 12.00
C MET A 1 -2.42 -11.96 11.31
N GLU A 2 -2.89 -12.99 12.03
CA GLU A 2 -3.66 -14.10 11.44
C GLU A 2 -4.90 -13.67 10.66
N ASP A 3 -5.56 -12.58 11.07
CA ASP A 3 -6.79 -12.13 10.42
C ASP A 3 -6.53 -11.46 9.05
N TYR A 4 -5.44 -10.71 8.91
CA TYR A 4 -5.08 -10.04 7.66
C TYR A 4 -4.92 -11.02 6.49
N ALA A 5 -4.18 -12.12 6.71
CA ALA A 5 -3.98 -13.13 5.68
C ALA A 5 -5.30 -13.75 5.22
N ARG A 6 -6.23 -13.98 6.16
CA ARG A 6 -7.56 -14.51 5.87
C ARG A 6 -8.43 -13.52 5.10
N THR A 7 -8.40 -12.23 5.46
CA THR A 7 -9.15 -11.16 4.79
C THR A 7 -8.63 -10.91 3.37
N VAL A 8 -7.31 -10.99 3.15
CA VAL A 8 -6.70 -10.77 1.83
C VAL A 8 -6.86 -11.97 0.89
N HIS A 9 -6.90 -13.19 1.43
CA HIS A 9 -6.85 -14.41 0.64
C HIS A 9 -7.90 -14.49 -0.51
N PRO A 10 -9.17 -14.11 -0.32
CA PRO A 10 -10.16 -14.10 -1.40
C PRO A 10 -9.80 -13.14 -2.54
N LEU A 11 -9.33 -11.93 -2.21
CA LEU A 11 -8.91 -10.92 -3.18
C LEU A 11 -7.69 -11.39 -3.97
N LEU A 12 -6.72 -11.99 -3.27
CA LEU A 12 -5.52 -12.55 -3.90
C LEU A 12 -5.88 -13.72 -4.83
N SER A 13 -6.75 -14.62 -4.40
CA SER A 13 -7.20 -15.76 -5.22
C SER A 13 -7.89 -15.30 -6.51
N LYS A 14 -8.68 -14.23 -6.43
CA LYS A 14 -9.32 -13.61 -7.59
C LYS A 14 -8.30 -13.03 -8.57
N LEU A 15 -7.30 -12.31 -8.06
CA LEU A 15 -6.21 -11.78 -8.88
C LEU A 15 -5.39 -12.90 -9.52
N GLU A 16 -5.06 -13.96 -8.77
CA GLU A 16 -4.35 -15.14 -9.27
C GLU A 16 -5.10 -15.84 -10.42
N ALA A 17 -6.42 -15.99 -10.31
CA ALA A 17 -7.24 -16.58 -11.36
C ALA A 17 -7.16 -15.79 -12.69
N VAL A 18 -7.03 -14.47 -12.60
CA VAL A 18 -6.89 -13.58 -13.75
C VAL A 18 -5.48 -13.66 -14.32
N MET A 19 -4.47 -13.62 -13.44
CA MET A 19 -3.06 -13.76 -13.81
C MET A 19 -2.76 -15.10 -14.48
N ALA A 20 -3.41 -16.18 -14.05
CA ALA A 20 -3.29 -17.49 -14.67
C ALA A 20 -3.79 -17.51 -16.12
N ARG A 21 -4.78 -16.68 -16.47
CA ARG A 21 -5.37 -16.61 -17.83
C ARG A 21 -4.63 -15.65 -18.76
N ARG A 22 -4.13 -14.53 -18.23
CA ARG A 22 -3.57 -13.42 -19.04
C ARG A 22 -2.04 -13.34 -19.00
N GLY A 23 -1.42 -13.94 -17.99
CA GLY A 23 -0.01 -13.77 -17.68
C GLY A 23 0.20 -12.84 -16.48
N ARG A 24 1.40 -12.89 -15.90
CA ARG A 24 1.72 -12.24 -14.61
C ARG A 24 2.38 -10.86 -14.77
N ARG A 25 2.74 -10.46 -15.99
CA ARG A 25 3.45 -9.19 -16.22
C ARG A 25 2.46 -8.01 -16.20
N LYS A 26 2.89 -6.87 -15.66
CA LYS A 26 2.07 -5.64 -15.59
C LYS A 26 1.50 -5.23 -16.96
N SER A 27 2.28 -5.36 -18.03
CA SER A 27 1.81 -5.07 -19.40
C SER A 27 0.69 -6.01 -19.90
N GLN A 28 0.60 -7.23 -19.35
CA GLN A 28 -0.45 -8.21 -19.69
C GLN A 28 -1.72 -8.02 -18.85
N LEU A 29 -1.60 -7.32 -17.71
CA LEU A 29 -2.69 -7.05 -16.78
C LEU A 29 -3.29 -5.65 -16.94
N ALA A 30 -2.64 -4.79 -17.72
CA ALA A 30 -3.13 -3.44 -18.00
C ALA A 30 -4.48 -3.50 -18.73
N GLY A 31 -5.47 -2.77 -18.22
CA GLY A 31 -6.81 -2.69 -18.82
C GLY A 31 -7.69 -3.92 -18.61
N ILE A 32 -7.35 -4.81 -17.65
CA ILE A 32 -8.26 -5.90 -17.29
C ILE A 32 -9.41 -5.36 -16.46
N ASP A 33 -10.63 -5.65 -16.92
CA ASP A 33 -11.83 -5.50 -16.12
C ASP A 33 -11.95 -6.67 -15.14
N LEU A 34 -11.85 -6.34 -13.85
CA LEU A 34 -12.22 -7.23 -12.76
C LEU A 34 -13.69 -6.99 -12.42
N ASN A 35 -14.50 -8.05 -12.43
CA ASN A 35 -15.85 -7.95 -11.89
C ASN A 35 -15.80 -7.92 -10.36
N TRP A 36 -16.15 -6.80 -9.74
CA TRP A 36 -16.20 -6.64 -8.28
C TRP A 36 -17.59 -6.93 -7.76
N SER A 37 -17.73 -7.90 -6.86
CA SER A 37 -18.96 -8.07 -6.09
C SER A 37 -19.00 -7.09 -4.91
N VAL A 38 -20.15 -7.01 -4.25
CA VAL A 38 -20.31 -6.21 -3.02
C VAL A 38 -19.39 -6.75 -1.92
N GLU A 39 -19.22 -8.06 -1.85
CA GLU A 39 -18.36 -8.74 -0.89
C GLU A 39 -16.87 -8.47 -1.16
N ASP A 40 -16.45 -8.44 -2.44
CA ASP A 40 -15.08 -8.08 -2.81
C ASP A 40 -14.75 -6.65 -2.38
N ALA A 41 -15.67 -5.72 -2.64
CA ALA A 41 -15.50 -4.32 -2.26
C ALA A 41 -15.41 -4.16 -0.73
N ALA A 42 -16.28 -4.84 0.02
CA ALA A 42 -16.25 -4.84 1.47
C ALA A 42 -14.94 -5.45 2.03
N ALA A 43 -14.49 -6.57 1.46
CA ALA A 43 -13.22 -7.19 1.84
C ALA A 43 -12.03 -6.26 1.55
N PHE A 44 -12.01 -5.59 0.40
CA PHE A 44 -10.96 -4.64 0.06
C PHE A 44 -10.92 -3.45 1.01
N MET A 45 -12.07 -2.86 1.33
CA MET A 45 -12.16 -1.80 2.34
C MET A 45 -11.65 -2.26 3.70
N THR A 46 -11.98 -3.49 4.10
CA THR A 46 -11.46 -4.08 5.35
C THR A 46 -9.93 -4.19 5.33
N VAL A 47 -9.35 -4.61 4.20
CA VAL A 47 -7.87 -4.64 4.03
C VAL A 47 -7.28 -3.25 4.13
N VAL A 48 -7.91 -2.23 3.53
CA VAL A 48 -7.45 -0.83 3.63
C VAL A 48 -7.46 -0.35 5.09
N ASP A 49 -8.50 -0.66 5.87
CA ASP A 49 -8.58 -0.31 7.29
C ASP A 49 -7.51 -1.04 8.12
N MET A 50 -7.28 -2.31 7.84
CA MET A 50 -6.19 -3.07 8.47
C MET A 50 -4.82 -2.47 8.14
N LEU A 51 -4.60 -2.02 6.90
CA LEU A 51 -3.35 -1.35 6.52
C LEU A 51 -3.17 -0.02 7.25
N ALA A 52 -4.23 0.79 7.36
CA ALA A 52 -4.21 2.06 8.08
C ALA A 52 -3.83 1.88 9.56
N THR A 53 -4.30 0.81 10.18
CA THR A 53 -4.04 0.49 11.60
C THR A 53 -2.74 -0.30 11.83
N SER A 54 -2.16 -0.89 10.78
CA SER A 54 -0.91 -1.66 10.85
C SER A 54 0.36 -0.81 10.87
N ASN A 55 0.23 0.49 10.63
CA ASN A 55 1.39 1.37 10.46
C ASN A 55 2.18 1.47 11.76
N LYS A 56 3.48 1.14 11.70
CA LYS A 56 4.36 1.20 12.88
C LYS A 56 4.59 2.66 13.24
N GLN A 57 3.87 3.12 14.26
CA GLN A 57 4.12 4.43 14.84
C GLN A 57 5.33 4.37 15.76
N HIS A 58 6.18 5.39 15.64
CA HIS A 58 7.31 5.60 16.54
C HIS A 58 7.07 6.89 17.31
N PHE A 59 7.44 6.91 18.59
CA PHE A 59 7.51 8.16 19.35
C PHE A 59 8.49 9.10 18.66
N GLY A 60 8.17 10.40 18.66
CA GLY A 60 9.07 11.42 18.14
C GLY A 60 10.38 11.41 18.91
N ASP A 61 11.48 11.47 18.17
CA ASP A 61 12.83 11.56 18.70
C ASP A 61 13.40 12.94 18.39
N ALA A 62 13.81 13.66 19.44
CA ALA A 62 14.38 15.00 19.32
C ALA A 62 15.71 15.02 18.57
N ASP A 63 16.45 13.91 18.55
CA ASP A 63 17.73 13.79 17.86
C ASP A 63 17.58 13.28 16.41
N ALA A 64 16.36 12.90 16.00
CA ALA A 64 16.08 12.47 14.64
C ALA A 64 15.67 13.65 13.75
N ARG A 65 16.03 13.58 12.47
CA ARG A 65 15.53 14.54 11.47
C ARG A 65 14.15 14.08 11.01
N ALA A 66 13.16 14.98 11.11
CA ALA A 66 11.83 14.76 10.56
C ALA A 66 11.86 14.96 9.03
N CYS A 67 11.30 13.99 8.30
CA CYS A 67 11.13 14.03 6.86
C CYS A 67 9.64 14.11 6.53
N LEU A 68 9.23 15.15 5.82
CA LEU A 68 7.89 15.33 5.29
C LEU A 68 7.88 14.98 3.81
N LEU A 69 7.13 13.95 3.44
CA LEU A 69 6.91 13.56 2.05
C LEU A 69 5.47 13.91 1.69
N THR A 70 5.29 14.67 0.63
CA THR A 70 3.98 15.10 0.14
C THR A 70 3.84 14.71 -1.31
N ASP A 71 2.69 14.15 -1.67
CA ASP A 71 2.31 13.93 -3.07
C ASP A 71 0.91 14.48 -3.30
N ALA A 72 0.67 15.07 -4.47
CA ALA A 72 -0.61 15.68 -4.82
C ALA A 72 -0.97 15.36 -6.26
N SER A 73 -2.25 15.09 -6.49
CA SER A 73 -2.82 14.77 -7.78
C SER A 73 -4.18 15.46 -7.95
N ASN A 74 -4.76 15.34 -9.14
CA ASN A 74 -6.09 15.89 -9.43
C ASN A 74 -7.21 15.29 -8.57
N THR A 75 -6.98 14.13 -7.94
CA THR A 75 -7.97 13.43 -7.11
C THR A 75 -7.74 13.60 -5.62
N GLY A 76 -6.66 14.25 -5.19
CA GLY A 76 -6.38 14.49 -3.78
C GLY A 76 -4.89 14.65 -3.46
N TRP A 77 -4.55 14.61 -2.18
CA TRP A 77 -3.20 14.74 -1.66
C TRP A 77 -2.90 13.65 -0.62
N SER A 78 -1.62 13.35 -0.43
CA SER A 78 -1.12 12.44 0.60
C SER A 78 0.09 13.02 1.31
N ILE A 79 0.22 12.70 2.60
CA ILE A 79 1.34 13.13 3.44
C ILE A 79 1.86 11.90 4.20
N VAL A 80 3.18 11.72 4.19
CA VAL A 80 3.89 10.77 5.04
C VAL A 80 4.92 11.54 5.86
N VAL A 81 4.88 11.36 7.18
CA VAL A 81 5.90 11.89 8.10
C VAL A 81 6.72 10.72 8.62
N SER A 82 8.04 10.81 8.48
CA SER A 82 8.99 9.84 9.01
C SER A 82 10.11 10.53 9.78
N GLN A 83 10.89 9.78 10.55
CA GLN A 83 12.05 10.28 11.28
C GLN A 83 13.29 9.44 10.97
N VAL A 84 14.43 10.10 10.76
CA VAL A 84 15.69 9.47 10.36
C VAL A 84 16.80 9.80 11.37
N ARG A 85 17.24 8.77 12.11
CA ARG A 85 18.43 8.81 12.99
C ARG A 85 19.66 8.56 12.12
N GLY A 86 20.44 9.60 11.80
CA GLY A 86 21.64 9.46 10.97
C GLY A 86 21.47 9.87 9.50
N TRP A 87 20.73 10.95 9.25
CA TRP A 87 20.65 11.55 7.92
C TRP A 87 22.03 11.96 7.39
N VAL A 88 22.30 11.61 6.13
CA VAL A 88 23.54 11.92 5.41
C VAL A 88 23.23 12.90 4.29
N ASP A 89 23.79 14.11 4.36
CA ASP A 89 23.56 15.14 3.37
C ASP A 89 24.12 14.74 1.99
N GLY A 90 23.36 15.03 0.93
CA GLY A 90 23.73 14.69 -0.45
C GLY A 90 23.55 13.21 -0.83
N LYS A 91 23.13 12.34 0.09
CA LYS A 91 22.75 10.96 -0.25
C LYS A 91 21.35 10.95 -0.84
N THR A 92 21.23 10.59 -2.12
CA THR A 92 19.94 10.44 -2.77
C THR A 92 19.11 9.35 -2.09
N VAL A 93 17.84 9.65 -1.84
CA VAL A 93 16.82 8.67 -1.45
C VAL A 93 16.42 7.95 -2.75
N ALA A 94 17.15 6.93 -3.15
CA ALA A 94 16.77 6.07 -4.27
C ALA A 94 15.79 4.98 -3.78
N GLU A 95 14.88 4.57 -4.66
CA GLU A 95 14.05 3.35 -4.50
C GLU A 95 14.91 2.09 -4.32
#